data_AF-A0A1G0XV38-F1
#
_entry.id   AF-A0A1G0XV38-F1
#
_cell.length_a   1.000
_cell.length_b   1.000
_cell.length_c   1.000
_cell.angle_alpha   90.00
_cell.angle_beta   90.00
_cell.angle_gamma   90.00
#
_symmetry.space_group_name_H-M   'P 1'
#
loop_
_entity.id
_entity.type
_entity.pdbx_description
1 polymer ?
#
loop_
_entity_poly.entity_id
_entity_poly.type
_entity_poly.pdbx_seq_one_letter_code
_entity_poly.pdbx_strand_id
1 'polypeptide(L)'
;MVSRTVGKIRLLTRLFCLVLFTGFLLAASLPQLSRILPQSGVFALTASFISEKNISFPALWLILPGLFILAAVLRGRVFCLWVCPMGTLFSAASKYSLKWQLLRWNIAGTVFWAGIFSSILSVPVFLFADPLSQFTRLGLPLNGLLIPATFIPLAFSLALLLLHFIQPMIWCSKLCPLGYLAKFLKRDKTRLLSKFAKERRELIGGIVVGIPLALCAKKLGTFQRDKSAGKYPLLPPGAVRTQRFSALCMRCYACIKVCPSGILTAKFPHNADAGSWFAPEMDADKGACGQYCVECNRVCPTGAINFLEEKAKQSLQIGVAHVRRGACLAWTDKEYCMVCHEYCPFGAIDIDESPDGIPRPVVKEELCRGCGACQYACPAKRDGKAIIINGVERQNFLHAG
;
A
#
# COMPACT_ATOMS: atom_id res chain seq x y z
N MET A 1 -27.36 36.39 -8.14
CA MET A 1 -27.50 35.26 -9.08
C MET A 1 -26.25 34.40 -9.19
N VAL A 2 -25.03 34.96 -9.23
CA VAL A 2 -23.75 34.22 -9.37
C VAL A 2 -23.56 33.10 -8.31
N SER A 3 -23.97 33.29 -7.05
CA SER A 3 -23.77 32.26 -6.00
C SER A 3 -24.64 31.01 -6.16
N ARG A 4 -25.85 31.13 -6.71
CA ARG A 4 -26.75 29.98 -6.97
C ARG A 4 -26.25 29.14 -8.15
N THR A 5 -25.73 29.76 -9.20
CA THR A 5 -25.17 29.08 -10.38
C THR A 5 -23.89 28.34 -10.01
N VAL A 6 -22.98 28.97 -9.27
CA VAL A 6 -21.74 28.34 -8.77
C VAL A 6 -22.07 27.17 -7.82
N GLY A 7 -23.12 27.28 -7.01
CA GLY A 7 -23.58 26.19 -6.14
C GLY A 7 -24.07 24.95 -6.91
N LYS A 8 -24.86 25.15 -7.97
CA LYS A 8 -25.36 24.06 -8.83
C LYS A 8 -24.24 23.38 -9.61
N ILE A 9 -23.34 24.16 -10.22
CA ILE A 9 -22.17 23.63 -10.95
C ILE A 9 -21.32 22.77 -10.01
N ARG A 10 -21.04 23.27 -8.80
CA ARG A 10 -20.25 22.54 -7.81
C ARG A 10 -20.90 21.23 -7.36
N LEU A 11 -22.23 21.19 -7.22
CA LEU A 11 -22.95 19.96 -6.88
C LEU A 11 -22.88 18.95 -8.03
N LEU A 12 -23.07 19.40 -9.27
CA LEU A 12 -22.96 18.57 -10.47
C LEU A 12 -21.55 17.99 -10.61
N THR A 13 -20.50 18.80 -10.44
CA THR A 13 -19.11 18.31 -10.48
C THR A 13 -18.85 17.26 -9.39
N ARG A 14 -19.36 17.48 -8.17
CA ARG A 14 -19.22 16.53 -7.06
C ARG A 14 -19.90 15.19 -7.32
N LEU A 15 -21.12 15.23 -7.86
CA LEU A 15 -21.89 14.02 -8.19
C LEU A 15 -21.23 13.28 -9.35
N PHE A 16 -20.75 13.99 -10.37
CA PHE A 16 -19.99 13.41 -11.47
C PHE A 16 -18.72 12.72 -10.97
N CYS A 17 -17.92 13.39 -10.14
CA CYS A 17 -16.74 12.77 -9.52
C CYS A 17 -17.13 11.56 -8.67
N LEU A 18 -18.18 11.63 -7.85
CA LEU A 18 -18.63 10.50 -7.05
C LEU A 18 -19.01 9.32 -7.93
N VAL A 19 -19.87 9.50 -8.94
CA VAL A 19 -20.29 8.45 -9.88
C VAL A 19 -19.08 7.86 -10.61
N LEU A 20 -18.15 8.68 -11.06
CA LEU A 20 -16.92 8.23 -11.70
C LEU A 20 -16.07 7.38 -10.74
N PHE A 21 -15.88 7.82 -9.50
CA PHE A 21 -15.14 7.06 -8.47
C PHE A 21 -15.84 5.74 -8.10
N THR A 22 -17.17 5.74 -7.91
CA THR A 22 -17.92 4.51 -7.59
C THR A 22 -17.95 3.55 -8.78
N GLY A 23 -18.16 4.08 -9.99
CA GLY A 23 -18.07 3.33 -11.24
C GLY A 23 -16.68 2.73 -11.42
N PHE A 24 -15.62 3.44 -11.02
CA PHE A 24 -14.25 2.93 -11.08
C PHE A 24 -13.97 1.81 -10.05
N LEU A 25 -14.52 1.93 -8.84
CA LEU A 25 -14.42 0.87 -7.84
C LEU A 25 -15.09 -0.44 -8.30
N LEU A 26 -16.18 -0.31 -9.06
CA LEU A 26 -16.93 -1.44 -9.62
C LEU A 26 -16.33 -1.95 -10.93
N ALA A 27 -15.93 -1.06 -11.84
CA ALA A 27 -15.33 -1.35 -13.14
C ALA A 27 -13.82 -1.56 -13.04
N ALA A 28 -13.42 -2.53 -12.21
CA ALA A 28 -12.03 -2.93 -11.96
C ALA A 28 -11.24 -3.37 -13.21
N SER A 29 -11.87 -3.37 -14.39
CA SER A 29 -11.36 -3.87 -15.67
C SER A 29 -10.56 -2.83 -16.48
N LEU A 30 -10.48 -1.56 -16.06
CA LEU A 30 -9.66 -0.54 -16.75
C LEU A 30 -8.42 -0.15 -15.91
N PRO A 31 -7.29 -0.88 -16.06
CA PRO A 31 -6.09 -0.69 -15.24
C PRO A 31 -5.48 0.72 -15.35
N GLN A 32 -5.65 1.41 -16.49
CA GLN A 32 -5.06 2.74 -16.72
C GLN A 32 -5.70 3.86 -15.88
N LEU A 33 -7.01 3.82 -15.64
CA LEU A 33 -7.68 4.84 -14.82
C LEU A 33 -7.42 4.66 -13.31
N SER A 34 -7.06 3.43 -12.87
CA SER A 34 -6.81 3.13 -11.44
C SER A 34 -5.62 3.86 -10.85
N ARG A 35 -4.66 4.28 -11.69
CA ARG A 35 -3.53 5.10 -11.23
C ARG A 35 -3.95 6.52 -10.90
N ILE A 36 -4.90 7.09 -11.64
CA ILE A 36 -5.20 8.53 -11.60
C ILE A 36 -5.93 8.92 -10.31
N LEU A 37 -6.78 8.04 -9.77
CA LEU A 37 -7.68 8.36 -8.66
C LEU A 37 -7.02 8.32 -7.26
N PRO A 38 -6.18 7.33 -6.90
CA PRO A 38 -5.52 7.32 -5.60
C PRO A 38 -4.28 8.24 -5.55
N GLN A 39 -3.80 8.74 -6.69
CA GLN A 39 -2.80 9.83 -6.77
C GLN A 39 -3.31 11.18 -6.27
N SER A 40 -4.61 11.28 -6.01
CA SER A 40 -5.20 12.49 -5.45
C SER A 40 -4.84 12.74 -3.96
N GLY A 41 -4.23 11.74 -3.29
CA GLY A 41 -3.61 11.92 -1.99
C GLY A 41 -2.24 12.59 -2.11
N VAL A 42 -2.18 13.90 -2.34
CA VAL A 42 -0.91 14.67 -2.37
C VAL A 42 -0.09 14.49 -1.07
N PHE A 43 -0.74 14.19 0.04
CA PHE A 43 -0.08 13.82 1.29
C PHE A 43 0.68 12.48 1.20
N ALA A 44 0.11 11.47 0.56
CA ALA A 44 0.78 10.19 0.36
C ALA A 44 1.98 10.34 -0.59
N LEU A 45 1.85 11.16 -1.64
CA LEU A 45 2.95 11.46 -2.56
C LEU A 45 4.07 12.23 -1.85
N THR A 46 3.76 13.29 -1.10
CA THR A 46 4.79 14.05 -0.36
C THR A 46 5.48 13.20 0.71
N ALA A 47 4.75 12.34 1.42
CA ALA A 47 5.34 11.39 2.35
C ALA A 47 6.25 10.37 1.63
N SER A 48 5.85 9.89 0.45
CA SER A 48 6.68 9.03 -0.39
C SER A 48 7.95 9.73 -0.88
N PHE A 49 7.84 10.95 -1.40
CA PHE A 49 8.98 11.77 -1.84
C PHE A 49 9.96 12.06 -0.72
N ILE A 50 9.49 12.38 0.49
CA ILE A 50 10.36 12.60 1.65
C ILE A 50 11.11 11.32 2.04
N SER A 51 10.49 10.15 1.85
CA SER A 51 11.09 8.84 2.12
C SER A 51 12.09 8.40 1.04
N GLU A 52 11.98 8.94 -0.18
CA GLU A 52 12.76 8.54 -1.34
C GLU A 52 13.85 9.55 -1.69
N LYS A 53 15.12 9.22 -1.41
CA LYS A 53 16.28 10.03 -1.85
C LYS A 53 16.59 9.95 -3.36
N ASN A 54 15.78 9.26 -4.16
CA ASN A 54 16.02 9.04 -5.59
C ASN A 54 14.91 9.63 -6.46
N ILE A 55 15.32 10.50 -7.39
CA ILE A 55 14.48 11.30 -8.27
C ILE A 55 14.21 10.48 -9.55
N SER A 56 13.43 9.41 -9.42
CA SER A 56 13.09 8.54 -10.58
C SER A 56 11.57 8.48 -10.81
N PHE A 57 10.86 9.53 -10.41
CA PHE A 57 9.48 9.75 -10.82
C PHE A 57 9.45 10.53 -12.14
N PRO A 58 8.73 10.07 -13.17
CA PRO A 58 8.62 10.84 -14.42
C PRO A 58 8.03 12.23 -14.13
N ALA A 59 8.63 13.28 -14.70
CA ALA A 59 8.25 14.67 -14.45
C ALA A 59 6.75 14.96 -14.65
N LEU A 60 6.08 14.20 -15.54
CA LEU A 60 4.64 14.24 -15.78
C LEU A 60 3.81 13.97 -14.50
N TRP A 61 4.32 13.15 -13.57
CA TRP A 61 3.64 12.80 -12.32
C TRP A 61 3.80 13.85 -11.21
N LEU A 62 4.73 14.79 -11.35
CA LEU A 62 4.84 15.96 -10.46
C LEU A 62 3.85 17.06 -10.86
N ILE A 63 3.31 17.03 -12.09
CA ILE A 63 2.39 18.04 -12.62
C ILE A 63 1.06 18.03 -11.85
N LEU A 64 0.46 16.87 -11.61
CA LEU A 64 -0.83 16.79 -10.89
C LEU A 64 -0.73 17.25 -9.42
N PRO A 65 0.27 16.79 -8.62
CA PRO A 65 0.54 17.34 -7.29
C PRO A 65 0.88 18.83 -7.34
N GLY A 66 1.66 19.27 -8.34
CA GLY A 66 2.03 20.67 -8.55
C GLY A 66 0.81 21.55 -8.84
N LEU A 67 -0.08 21.12 -9.73
CA LEU A 67 -1.36 21.78 -10.02
C LEU A 67 -2.27 21.79 -8.80
N PHE A 68 -2.27 20.74 -7.99
CA PHE A 68 -3.02 20.72 -6.73
C PHE A 68 -2.44 21.70 -5.70
N ILE A 69 -1.13 21.72 -5.51
CA ILE A 69 -0.44 22.68 -4.63
C ILE A 69 -0.73 24.10 -5.10
N LEU A 70 -0.64 24.36 -6.41
CA LEU A 70 -0.98 25.64 -7.02
C LEU A 70 -2.45 26.02 -6.75
N ALA A 71 -3.39 25.10 -6.99
CA ALA A 71 -4.81 25.32 -6.69
C ALA A 71 -5.07 25.54 -5.19
N ALA A 72 -4.31 24.87 -4.32
CA ALA A 72 -4.39 25.02 -2.87
C ALA A 72 -3.86 26.38 -2.41
N VAL A 73 -2.75 26.85 -2.99
CA VAL A 73 -2.20 28.19 -2.75
C VAL A 73 -3.19 29.26 -3.22
N LEU A 74 -3.78 29.11 -4.41
CA LEU A 74 -4.69 30.12 -5.00
C LEU A 74 -6.06 30.17 -4.33
N ARG A 75 -6.68 29.02 -4.04
CA ARG A 75 -8.09 28.93 -3.62
C ARG A 75 -8.34 28.09 -2.36
N GLY A 76 -7.30 27.55 -1.73
CA GLY A 76 -7.41 26.80 -0.46
C GLY A 76 -7.94 25.38 -0.66
N ARG A 77 -9.06 25.03 -0.02
CA ARG A 77 -9.59 23.65 0.02
C ARG A 77 -10.32 23.21 -1.26
N VAL A 78 -9.86 23.61 -2.46
CA VAL A 78 -10.56 23.35 -3.74
C VAL A 78 -10.80 21.86 -3.96
N PHE A 79 -9.79 21.02 -3.76
CA PHE A 79 -9.95 19.57 -3.94
C PHE A 79 -11.00 18.96 -3.01
N CYS A 80 -10.96 19.28 -1.71
CA CYS A 80 -11.99 18.83 -0.76
C CYS A 80 -13.39 19.34 -1.12
N LEU A 81 -13.47 20.48 -1.80
CA LEU A 81 -14.72 21.13 -2.16
C LEU A 81 -15.28 20.68 -3.51
N TRP A 82 -14.48 20.15 -4.42
CA TRP A 82 -14.88 19.87 -5.81
C TRP A 82 -14.62 18.43 -6.28
N VAL A 83 -13.56 17.78 -5.81
CA VAL A 83 -13.06 16.52 -6.39
C VAL A 83 -13.14 15.35 -5.41
N CYS A 84 -12.94 15.58 -4.12
CA CYS A 84 -12.88 14.52 -3.12
C CYS A 84 -14.24 13.80 -2.96
N PRO A 85 -14.34 12.49 -3.29
CA PRO A 85 -15.60 11.75 -3.22
C PRO A 85 -16.10 11.60 -1.78
N MET A 86 -15.17 11.44 -0.83
CA MET A 86 -15.48 11.42 0.61
C MET A 86 -16.07 12.74 1.10
N GLY A 87 -15.60 13.88 0.56
CA GLY A 87 -16.18 15.17 0.87
C GLY A 87 -17.64 15.30 0.43
N THR A 88 -18.01 14.65 -0.68
CA THR A 88 -19.39 14.61 -1.17
C THR A 88 -20.25 13.69 -0.31
N LEU A 89 -19.77 12.47 -0.01
CA LEU A 89 -20.45 11.51 0.88
C LEU A 89 -20.73 12.11 2.25
N PHE A 90 -19.71 12.68 2.90
CA PHE A 90 -19.85 13.29 4.22
C PHE A 90 -20.74 14.54 4.19
N SER A 91 -20.70 15.33 3.11
CA SER A 91 -21.60 16.47 2.95
C SER A 91 -23.06 16.05 2.79
N ALA A 92 -23.34 14.92 2.11
CA ALA A 92 -24.69 14.38 2.00
C ALA A 92 -25.18 13.85 3.35
N ALA A 93 -24.35 13.05 4.04
CA ALA A 93 -24.65 12.49 5.35
C ALA A 93 -24.91 13.59 6.41
N SER A 94 -24.23 14.73 6.32
CA SER A 94 -24.40 15.85 7.26
C SER A 94 -25.81 16.43 7.34
N LYS A 95 -26.65 16.24 6.30
CA LYS A 95 -28.05 16.69 6.31
C LYS A 95 -28.89 15.94 7.36
N TYR A 96 -28.52 14.70 7.65
CA TYR A 96 -29.25 13.78 8.53
C TYR A 96 -28.53 13.57 9.87
N SER A 97 -27.41 14.27 10.14
CA SER A 97 -26.61 14.07 11.35
C SER A 97 -27.24 14.72 12.59
N LEU A 98 -26.94 14.16 13.77
CA LEU A 98 -27.36 14.66 15.09
C LEU A 98 -26.73 16.02 15.47
N LYS A 99 -25.71 16.48 14.73
CA LYS A 99 -24.98 17.76 14.95
C LYS A 99 -24.36 17.92 16.35
N TRP A 100 -24.17 16.82 17.08
CA TRP A 100 -23.48 16.84 18.37
C TRP A 100 -21.99 17.17 18.19
N GLN A 101 -21.41 17.87 19.17
CA GLN A 101 -20.01 18.29 19.13
C GLN A 101 -19.15 17.42 20.05
N LEU A 102 -18.78 16.23 19.56
CA LEU A 102 -17.91 15.28 20.25
C LEU A 102 -16.46 15.79 20.35
N LEU A 103 -15.84 16.11 19.21
CA LEU A 103 -14.50 16.66 19.10
C LEU A 103 -14.55 18.17 18.85
N ARG A 104 -14.33 18.93 19.92
CA ARG A 104 -14.38 20.41 19.90
C ARG A 104 -13.11 21.03 19.32
N TRP A 105 -11.94 20.45 19.62
CA TRP A 105 -10.64 20.99 19.22
C TRP A 105 -10.26 20.63 17.78
N ASN A 106 -9.55 21.54 17.11
CA ASN A 106 -8.98 21.28 15.78
C ASN A 106 -7.54 20.77 15.95
N ILE A 107 -7.35 19.47 15.79
CA ILE A 107 -6.05 18.81 15.94
C ILE A 107 -5.42 18.43 14.60
N ALA A 108 -5.97 18.90 13.49
CA ALA A 108 -5.49 18.57 12.14
C ALA A 108 -4.00 18.95 11.93
N GLY A 109 -3.54 20.03 12.56
CA GLY A 109 -2.12 20.44 12.52
C GLY A 109 -1.22 19.48 13.29
N THR A 110 -1.63 19.07 14.49
CA THR A 110 -0.94 18.06 15.29
C THR A 110 -0.87 16.72 14.55
N VAL A 111 -1.97 16.28 13.94
CA VAL A 111 -2.02 15.05 13.13
C VAL A 111 -1.09 15.14 11.91
N PHE A 112 -1.09 16.28 11.22
CA PHE A 112 -0.20 16.52 10.07
C PHE A 112 1.28 16.40 10.46
N TRP A 113 1.71 17.12 11.50
CA TRP A 113 3.10 17.08 11.97
C TRP A 113 3.46 15.72 12.56
N ALA A 114 2.57 15.08 13.33
CA ALA A 114 2.79 13.72 13.83
C ALA A 114 2.96 12.71 12.69
N GLY A 115 2.20 12.86 11.60
CA GLY A 115 2.36 12.08 10.37
C GLY A 115 3.74 12.26 9.73
N ILE A 116 4.24 13.50 9.64
CA ILE A 116 5.59 13.78 9.12
C ILE A 116 6.66 13.14 10.01
N PHE A 117 6.64 13.39 11.33
CA PHE A 117 7.66 12.87 12.25
C PHE A 117 7.64 11.34 12.35
N SER A 118 6.45 10.71 12.30
CA SER A 118 6.34 9.24 12.27
C SER A 118 6.83 8.65 10.94
N SER A 119 6.62 9.34 9.82
CA SER A 119 7.13 8.93 8.51
C SER A 119 8.66 9.02 8.41
N ILE A 120 9.28 10.04 9.03
CA ILE A 120 10.75 10.13 9.15
C ILE A 120 11.33 8.89 9.84
N LEU A 121 10.62 8.36 10.84
CA LEU A 121 10.97 7.12 11.53
C LEU A 121 10.51 5.85 10.78
N SER A 122 10.03 5.97 9.53
CA SER A 122 9.57 4.86 8.68
C SER A 122 8.36 4.08 9.19
N VAL A 123 7.55 4.67 10.08
CA VAL A 123 6.29 4.07 10.52
C VAL A 123 5.15 5.06 10.24
N PRO A 124 4.54 5.03 9.05
CA PRO A 124 3.45 5.93 8.75
C PRO A 124 2.13 5.45 9.40
N VAL A 125 1.99 5.67 10.71
CA VAL A 125 0.84 5.19 11.48
C VAL A 125 -0.49 5.78 10.95
N PHE A 126 -0.43 6.99 10.38
CA PHE A 126 -1.62 7.68 9.86
C PHE A 126 -2.05 7.25 8.45
N LEU A 127 -1.22 6.53 7.69
CA LEU A 127 -1.60 6.02 6.36
C LEU A 127 -2.69 4.92 6.44
N PHE A 128 -2.84 4.29 7.61
CA PHE A 128 -3.94 3.35 7.90
C PHE A 128 -5.30 4.04 8.02
N ALA A 129 -5.35 5.32 8.42
CA ALA A 129 -6.58 6.00 8.80
C ALA A 129 -7.15 6.94 7.72
N ASP A 130 -6.50 7.08 6.57
CA ASP A 130 -6.98 7.95 5.49
C ASP A 130 -8.33 7.43 4.92
N PRO A 131 -9.42 8.20 4.98
CA PRO A 131 -10.73 7.78 4.46
C PRO A 131 -10.69 7.41 2.98
N LEU A 132 -9.75 7.94 2.20
CA LEU A 132 -9.61 7.56 0.80
C LEU A 132 -9.06 6.14 0.65
N SER A 133 -8.07 5.75 1.47
CA SER A 133 -7.55 4.37 1.48
C SER A 133 -8.61 3.39 2.02
N GLN A 134 -9.38 3.81 3.02
CA GLN A 134 -10.52 3.05 3.55
C GLN A 134 -11.62 2.87 2.50
N PHE A 135 -11.91 3.88 1.69
CA PHE A 135 -12.88 3.77 0.58
C PHE A 135 -12.46 2.72 -0.45
N THR A 136 -11.18 2.67 -0.81
CA THR A 136 -10.67 1.63 -1.72
C THR A 136 -10.75 0.24 -1.09
N ARG A 137 -10.59 0.13 0.24
CA ARG A 137 -10.70 -1.14 0.96
C ARG A 137 -12.14 -1.65 1.07
N LEU A 138 -13.12 -0.75 1.17
CA LEU A 138 -14.56 -1.09 1.18
C LEU A 138 -15.01 -1.79 -0.11
N GLY A 139 -14.31 -1.58 -1.23
CA GLY A 139 -14.60 -2.26 -2.50
C GLY A 139 -14.10 -3.71 -2.58
N LEU A 140 -13.32 -4.21 -1.61
CA LEU A 140 -12.75 -5.56 -1.67
C LEU A 140 -13.73 -6.69 -1.32
N PRO A 141 -14.56 -6.59 -0.25
CA PRO A 141 -15.53 -7.64 0.07
C PRO A 141 -16.56 -7.85 -1.04
N LEU A 142 -16.92 -6.76 -1.74
CA LEU A 142 -17.85 -6.78 -2.88
C LEU A 142 -17.32 -7.59 -4.09
N ASN A 143 -16.02 -7.91 -4.12
CA ASN A 143 -15.38 -8.68 -5.19
C ASN A 143 -14.91 -10.07 -4.72
N GLY A 144 -15.46 -10.60 -3.61
CA GLY A 144 -15.19 -11.97 -3.14
C GLY A 144 -13.85 -12.16 -2.40
N LEU A 145 -13.07 -11.09 -2.19
CA LEU A 145 -11.81 -11.14 -1.43
C LEU A 145 -12.09 -10.97 0.07
N LEU A 146 -12.53 -12.03 0.73
CA LEU A 146 -12.77 -12.09 2.18
C LEU A 146 -11.50 -12.52 2.93
N ILE A 147 -10.57 -11.59 3.12
CA ILE A 147 -9.34 -11.83 3.89
C ILE A 147 -9.58 -11.29 5.32
N PRO A 148 -9.08 -11.90 6.41
CA PRO A 148 -9.18 -11.34 7.76
C PRO A 148 -8.75 -9.85 7.85
N ALA A 149 -7.78 -9.48 7.01
CA ALA A 149 -7.28 -8.12 6.81
C ALA A 149 -8.31 -7.11 6.28
N THR A 150 -9.47 -7.53 5.74
CA THR A 150 -10.53 -6.63 5.25
C THR A 150 -11.53 -6.25 6.34
N PHE A 151 -11.71 -7.09 7.37
CA PHE A 151 -12.68 -6.83 8.45
C PHE A 151 -12.27 -5.65 9.34
N ILE A 152 -10.98 -5.49 9.65
CA ILE A 152 -10.49 -4.39 10.49
C ILE A 152 -10.70 -3.02 9.80
N PRO A 153 -10.28 -2.83 8.52
CA PRO A 153 -10.65 -1.66 7.73
C PRO A 153 -12.16 -1.43 7.63
N LEU A 154 -12.94 -2.49 7.42
CA LEU A 154 -14.40 -2.39 7.34
C LEU A 154 -15.00 -1.89 8.66
N ALA A 155 -14.62 -2.47 9.79
CA ALA A 155 -15.05 -2.03 11.12
C ALA A 155 -14.63 -0.59 11.41
N PHE A 156 -13.38 -0.22 11.07
CA PHE A 156 -12.90 1.16 11.23
C PHE A 156 -13.68 2.14 10.34
N SER A 157 -14.01 1.77 9.11
CA SER A 157 -14.80 2.59 8.19
C SER A 157 -16.25 2.76 8.65
N LEU A 158 -16.87 1.71 9.20
CA LEU A 158 -18.19 1.77 9.83
C LEU A 158 -18.18 2.65 11.08
N ALA A 159 -17.15 2.53 11.92
CA ALA A 159 -16.96 3.39 13.09
C ALA A 159 -16.79 4.86 12.69
N LEU A 160 -16.01 5.15 11.63
CA LEU A 160 -15.90 6.50 11.08
C LEU A 160 -17.24 7.01 10.54
N LEU A 161 -18.03 6.19 9.84
CA LEU A 161 -19.36 6.58 9.35
C LEU A 161 -20.31 6.91 10.51
N LEU A 162 -20.33 6.07 11.56
CA LEU A 162 -21.10 6.33 12.78
C LEU A 162 -20.66 7.64 13.45
N LEU A 163 -19.35 7.89 13.55
CA LEU A 163 -18.81 9.13 14.09
C LEU A 163 -19.26 10.36 13.28
N HIS A 164 -19.38 10.23 11.96
CA HIS A 164 -19.87 11.29 11.08
C HIS A 164 -21.37 11.55 11.24
N PHE A 165 -22.15 10.54 11.63
CA PHE A 165 -23.57 10.70 11.96
C PHE A 165 -23.76 11.53 13.24
N ILE A 166 -22.83 11.41 14.20
CA ILE A 166 -22.83 12.20 15.44
C ILE A 166 -22.34 13.63 15.18
N GLN A 167 -21.14 13.76 14.60
CA GLN A 167 -20.51 15.05 14.29
C GLN A 167 -20.18 15.16 12.79
N PRO A 168 -20.97 15.93 12.01
CA PRO A 168 -20.78 16.01 10.57
C PRO A 168 -19.42 16.62 10.20
N MET A 169 -18.77 16.05 9.18
CA MET A 169 -17.49 16.54 8.63
C MET A 169 -16.36 16.59 9.67
N ILE A 170 -16.40 15.78 10.74
CA ILE A 170 -15.37 15.73 11.78
C ILE A 170 -13.98 15.49 11.18
N TRP A 171 -13.86 14.56 10.24
CA TRP A 171 -12.60 14.28 9.58
C TRP A 171 -12.07 15.49 8.82
N CYS A 172 -12.85 16.00 7.86
CA CYS A 172 -12.42 17.11 6.98
C CYS A 172 -12.17 18.42 7.74
N SER A 173 -12.87 18.66 8.86
CA SER A 173 -12.79 19.91 9.60
C SER A 173 -11.74 19.89 10.72
N LYS A 174 -11.56 18.75 11.42
CA LYS A 174 -10.76 18.66 12.66
C LYS A 174 -9.56 17.71 12.61
N LEU A 175 -9.51 16.75 11.67
CA LEU A 175 -8.48 15.69 11.66
C LEU A 175 -7.65 15.64 10.37
N CYS A 176 -8.24 16.01 9.23
CA CYS A 176 -7.67 15.77 7.91
C CYS A 176 -6.34 16.54 7.69
N PRO A 177 -5.19 15.82 7.54
CA PRO A 177 -3.88 16.46 7.35
C PRO A 177 -3.81 17.20 6.02
N LEU A 178 -4.44 16.67 4.95
CA LEU A 178 -4.52 17.36 3.65
C LEU A 178 -5.29 18.68 3.74
N GLY A 179 -6.39 18.69 4.52
CA GLY A 179 -7.17 19.89 4.76
C GLY A 179 -6.46 20.93 5.64
N TYR A 180 -5.47 20.51 6.43
CA TYR A 180 -4.54 21.39 7.14
C TYR A 180 -3.49 21.96 6.19
N LEU A 181 -2.83 21.12 5.39
CA LEU A 181 -1.82 21.53 4.40
C LEU A 181 -2.38 22.61 3.44
N ALA A 182 -3.58 22.41 2.89
CA ALA A 182 -4.18 23.41 2.01
C ALA A 182 -4.49 24.75 2.71
N LYS A 183 -4.78 24.74 4.03
CA LYS A 183 -4.96 25.96 4.83
C LYS A 183 -3.62 26.60 5.20
N PHE A 184 -2.59 25.79 5.39
CA PHE A 184 -1.22 26.22 5.67
C PHE A 184 -0.62 26.93 4.45
N LEU A 185 -0.81 26.39 3.24
CA LEU A 185 -0.29 26.93 1.98
C LEU A 185 -0.97 28.23 1.51
N LYS A 186 -2.29 28.38 1.71
CA LYS A 186 -3.06 29.58 1.27
C LYS A 186 -2.82 30.84 2.12
N ARG A 187 -1.80 30.84 3.00
CA ARG A 187 -1.80 31.70 4.17
C ARG A 187 -1.11 33.04 3.91
N ASP A 188 -1.89 34.10 4.07
CA ASP A 188 -1.48 35.49 3.87
C ASP A 188 -0.46 35.97 4.93
N LYS A 189 0.59 36.69 4.49
CA LYS A 189 1.78 37.08 5.28
C LYS A 189 1.49 38.09 6.40
N THR A 190 0.33 38.70 6.42
CA THR A 190 -0.02 39.93 7.17
C THR A 190 -0.37 39.76 8.66
N ARG A 191 -0.26 38.56 9.26
CA ARG A 191 -0.52 38.34 10.71
C ARG A 191 0.46 37.35 11.33
N LEU A 192 1.72 37.71 11.51
CA LEU A 192 2.78 36.76 11.91
C LEU A 192 2.76 36.37 13.41
N LEU A 193 2.60 37.32 14.35
CA LEU A 193 2.89 37.10 15.78
C LEU A 193 1.93 36.12 16.52
N SER A 194 0.60 36.31 16.45
CA SER A 194 -0.35 35.37 17.09
C SER A 194 -0.42 34.01 16.39
N LYS A 195 0.06 33.93 15.14
CA LYS A 195 0.13 32.70 14.34
C LYS A 195 1.31 31.82 14.75
N PHE A 196 2.47 32.39 15.08
CA PHE A 196 3.65 31.65 15.55
C PHE A 196 3.36 30.80 16.80
N ALA A 197 2.63 31.33 17.79
CA ALA A 197 2.30 30.60 19.02
C ALA A 197 1.45 29.35 18.75
N LYS A 198 0.47 29.46 17.84
CA LYS A 198 -0.39 28.34 17.43
C LYS A 198 0.39 27.29 16.64
N GLU A 199 1.25 27.72 15.72
CA GLU A 199 2.07 26.83 14.90
C GLU A 199 3.09 26.07 15.74
N ARG A 200 3.75 26.75 16.69
CA ARG A 200 4.64 26.11 17.66
C ARG A 200 3.91 25.06 18.48
N ARG A 201 2.68 25.31 18.92
CA ARG A 201 1.87 24.32 19.65
C ARG A 201 1.49 23.11 18.80
N GLU A 202 1.10 23.34 17.54
CA GLU A 202 0.77 22.25 16.60
C GLU A 202 2.00 21.40 16.26
N LEU A 203 3.17 22.03 16.07
CA LEU A 203 4.45 21.37 15.84
C LEU A 203 4.92 20.57 17.06
N ILE A 204 4.93 21.18 18.25
CA ILE A 204 5.28 20.50 19.52
C ILE A 204 4.33 19.33 19.76
N GLY A 205 3.02 19.53 19.57
CA GLY A 205 2.06 18.43 19.66
C GLY A 205 2.38 17.31 18.66
N GLY A 206 2.76 17.65 17.43
CA GLY A 206 3.17 16.69 16.42
C GLY A 206 4.40 15.88 16.81
N ILE A 207 5.40 16.52 17.44
CA ILE A 207 6.60 15.85 17.97
C ILE A 207 6.24 14.92 19.14
N VAL A 208 5.51 15.45 20.13
CA VAL A 208 5.11 14.75 21.36
C VAL A 208 4.21 13.55 21.06
N VAL A 209 3.40 13.60 20.01
CA VAL A 209 2.57 12.46 19.60
C VAL A 209 3.31 11.56 18.62
N GLY A 210 3.92 12.14 17.57
CA GLY A 210 4.46 11.40 16.44
C GLY A 210 5.69 10.56 16.77
N ILE A 211 6.64 11.09 17.55
CA ILE A 211 7.89 10.38 17.89
C ILE A 211 7.62 9.21 18.83
N PRO A 212 6.93 9.38 19.98
CA PRO A 212 6.64 8.25 20.87
C PRO A 212 5.78 7.18 20.20
N LEU A 213 4.82 7.58 19.37
CA LEU A 213 3.99 6.63 18.62
C LEU A 213 4.82 5.79 17.65
N ALA A 214 5.75 6.41 16.91
CA ALA A 214 6.65 5.69 16.01
C ALA A 214 7.65 4.79 16.75
N LEU A 215 8.19 5.25 17.88
CA LEU A 215 9.09 4.45 18.72
C LEU A 215 8.36 3.27 19.36
N CYS A 216 7.13 3.47 19.86
CA CYS A 216 6.29 2.42 20.41
C CYS A 216 5.93 1.39 19.33
N ALA A 217 5.53 1.83 18.14
CA ALA A 217 5.25 0.95 17.00
C ALA A 217 6.49 0.17 16.53
N LYS A 218 7.69 0.75 16.58
CA LYS A 218 8.95 0.02 16.38
C LYS A 218 9.20 -0.99 17.49
N LYS A 219 9.02 -0.61 18.76
CA LYS A 219 9.31 -1.47 19.91
C LYS A 219 8.37 -2.68 19.99
N LEU A 220 7.11 -2.48 19.64
CA LEU A 220 6.11 -3.54 19.45
C LEU A 220 6.48 -4.48 18.28
N GLY A 221 7.22 -3.99 17.28
CA GLY A 221 7.71 -4.78 16.14
C GLY A 221 9.04 -5.49 16.37
N THR A 222 9.89 -4.97 17.26
CA THR A 222 11.25 -5.50 17.51
C THR A 222 11.30 -6.80 18.29
N PHE A 223 10.17 -7.38 18.71
CA PHE A 223 10.19 -8.60 19.52
C PHE A 223 10.66 -9.85 18.73
N GLN A 224 10.86 -9.77 17.41
CA GLN A 224 11.34 -10.94 16.65
C GLN A 224 11.91 -10.62 15.27
N ARG A 225 12.71 -9.55 15.14
CA ARG A 225 13.57 -9.44 13.95
C ARG A 225 14.75 -10.39 14.14
N ASP A 226 14.50 -11.67 13.89
CA ASP A 226 15.55 -12.67 13.83
C ASP A 226 16.41 -12.39 12.59
N LYS A 227 17.36 -11.46 12.75
CA LYS A 227 18.38 -11.14 11.75
C LYS A 227 19.17 -12.39 11.35
N SER A 228 19.10 -13.46 12.14
CA SER A 228 19.82 -14.72 11.94
C SER A 228 19.15 -15.68 10.95
N ALA A 229 17.94 -15.40 10.43
CA ALA A 229 17.23 -16.36 9.57
C ALA A 229 17.07 -15.99 8.09
N GLY A 230 17.57 -14.84 7.61
CA GLY A 230 17.62 -14.52 6.16
C GLY A 230 16.28 -14.51 5.39
N LYS A 231 15.12 -14.58 6.07
CA LYS A 231 13.80 -14.70 5.45
C LYS A 231 13.12 -13.34 5.34
N TYR A 232 13.26 -12.67 4.19
CA TYR A 232 12.45 -11.50 3.88
C TYR A 232 11.07 -11.93 3.35
N PRO A 233 10.01 -11.16 3.60
CA PRO A 233 8.72 -11.38 2.96
C PRO A 233 8.87 -11.28 1.44
N LEU A 234 8.14 -12.15 0.72
CA LEU A 234 8.15 -12.18 -0.72
C LEU A 234 7.28 -11.04 -1.26
N LEU A 235 7.90 -9.92 -1.63
CA LEU A 235 7.19 -8.71 -2.08
C LEU A 235 6.87 -8.76 -3.58
N PRO A 236 5.77 -8.11 -4.04
CA PRO A 236 5.41 -8.04 -5.46
C PRO A 236 6.58 -7.57 -6.34
N PRO A 237 6.64 -7.98 -7.62
CA PRO A 237 7.64 -7.49 -8.55
C PRO A 237 7.55 -5.97 -8.64
N GLY A 238 8.70 -5.29 -8.64
CA GLY A 238 8.82 -3.84 -8.67
C GLY A 238 8.73 -3.18 -7.29
N ALA A 239 8.56 -3.95 -6.22
CA ALA A 239 8.54 -3.39 -4.88
C ALA A 239 9.89 -2.73 -4.53
N VAL A 240 9.81 -1.59 -3.82
CA VAL A 240 10.99 -0.99 -3.19
C VAL A 240 11.59 -1.94 -2.14
N ARG A 241 12.79 -1.61 -1.61
CA ARG A 241 13.42 -2.40 -0.55
C ARG A 241 12.47 -2.69 0.60
N THR A 242 12.57 -3.89 1.16
CA THR A 242 11.64 -4.42 2.16
C THR A 242 11.39 -3.49 3.34
N GLN A 243 12.43 -2.82 3.85
CA GLN A 243 12.32 -1.88 4.98
C GLN A 243 11.49 -0.63 4.65
N ARG A 244 11.47 -0.21 3.38
CA ARG A 244 10.75 1.00 2.93
C ARG A 244 9.36 0.69 2.39
N PHE A 245 9.12 -0.53 1.95
CA PHE A 245 7.82 -0.93 1.38
C PHE A 245 6.66 -0.61 2.33
N SER A 246 6.82 -0.98 3.60
CA SER A 246 5.89 -0.69 4.70
C SER A 246 5.61 0.79 4.92
N ALA A 247 6.57 1.66 4.59
CA ALA A 247 6.47 3.11 4.73
C ALA A 247 5.79 3.79 3.52
N LEU A 248 5.96 3.24 2.31
CA LEU A 248 5.34 3.77 1.09
C LEU A 248 3.96 3.18 0.80
N CYS A 249 3.71 1.94 1.25
CA CYS A 249 2.48 1.24 0.95
C CYS A 249 1.32 1.78 1.80
N MET A 250 0.39 2.48 1.16
CA MET A 250 -0.87 2.93 1.78
C MET A 250 -1.89 1.79 2.00
N ARG A 251 -1.55 0.55 1.60
CA ARG A 251 -2.40 -0.64 1.71
C ARG A 251 -3.80 -0.41 1.12
N CYS A 252 -3.85 0.18 -0.08
CA CYS A 252 -5.11 0.32 -0.82
C CYS A 252 -5.59 -1.02 -1.40
N TYR A 253 -4.72 -2.03 -1.43
CA TYR A 253 -4.95 -3.37 -2.00
C TYR A 253 -5.39 -3.38 -3.46
N ALA A 254 -5.18 -2.28 -4.19
CA ALA A 254 -5.37 -2.25 -5.63
C ALA A 254 -4.53 -3.34 -6.32
N CYS A 255 -3.29 -3.54 -5.88
CA CYS A 255 -2.40 -4.59 -6.39
C CYS A 255 -2.90 -6.01 -6.12
N ILE A 256 -3.53 -6.27 -4.96
CA ILE A 256 -4.15 -7.57 -4.64
C ILE A 256 -5.34 -7.80 -5.57
N LYS A 257 -6.19 -6.78 -5.73
CA LYS A 257 -7.43 -6.89 -6.53
C LYS A 257 -7.17 -7.20 -8.00
N VAL A 258 -6.14 -6.60 -8.61
CA VAL A 258 -5.82 -6.84 -10.03
C VAL A 258 -4.94 -8.06 -10.26
N CYS A 259 -4.57 -8.81 -9.22
CA CYS A 259 -3.68 -9.96 -9.34
C CYS A 259 -4.45 -11.16 -9.94
N PRO A 260 -4.20 -11.56 -11.20
CA PRO A 260 -4.98 -12.62 -11.84
C PRO A 260 -4.77 -13.99 -11.19
N SER A 261 -3.57 -14.24 -10.65
CA SER A 261 -3.22 -15.52 -10.02
C SER A 261 -3.60 -15.63 -8.55
N GLY A 262 -4.11 -14.55 -7.93
CA GLY A 262 -4.41 -14.55 -6.49
C GLY A 262 -3.21 -14.75 -5.55
N ILE A 263 -1.96 -14.75 -6.06
CA ILE A 263 -0.75 -14.94 -5.24
C ILE A 263 -0.57 -13.80 -4.23
N LEU A 264 -1.00 -12.57 -4.56
CA LEU A 264 -0.88 -11.44 -3.64
C LEU A 264 -1.96 -11.50 -2.56
N THR A 265 -1.53 -11.45 -1.29
CA THR A 265 -2.40 -11.48 -0.12
C THR A 265 -2.00 -10.42 0.90
N ALA A 266 -2.83 -10.25 1.93
CA ALA A 266 -2.51 -9.42 3.09
C ALA A 266 -2.67 -10.27 4.35
N LYS A 267 -1.56 -10.63 5.00
CA LYS A 267 -1.58 -11.41 6.25
C LYS A 267 -1.34 -10.52 7.45
N PHE A 268 -1.64 -11.07 8.63
CA PHE A 268 -1.20 -10.54 9.91
C PHE A 268 0.03 -11.32 10.34
N PRO A 269 1.26 -10.86 10.01
CA PRO A 269 2.45 -11.56 10.43
C PRO A 269 2.62 -11.38 11.95
N HIS A 270 2.47 -12.47 12.70
CA HIS A 270 2.63 -12.49 14.16
C HIS A 270 4.06 -12.11 14.60
N ASN A 271 5.05 -12.32 13.72
CA ASN A 271 6.48 -12.15 14.01
C ASN A 271 7.13 -11.06 13.14
N ALA A 272 6.38 -10.03 12.73
CA ALA A 272 6.94 -8.91 11.96
C ALA A 272 6.60 -7.56 12.58
N ASP A 273 7.36 -6.54 12.16
CA ASP A 273 7.14 -5.16 12.56
C ASP A 273 5.67 -4.75 12.37
N ALA A 274 5.10 -3.97 13.29
CA ALA A 274 3.74 -3.44 13.15
C ALA A 274 3.54 -2.67 11.82
N GLY A 275 4.64 -2.09 11.30
CA GLY A 275 4.69 -1.47 9.99
C GLY A 275 4.52 -2.43 8.82
N SER A 276 4.66 -3.74 8.97
CA SER A 276 4.44 -4.77 7.94
C SER A 276 3.07 -5.43 8.04
N TRP A 277 2.29 -5.11 9.08
CA TRP A 277 0.95 -5.64 9.24
C TRP A 277 0.07 -5.25 8.06
N PHE A 278 -0.60 -6.26 7.50
CA PHE A 278 -1.46 -6.13 6.34
C PHE A 278 -0.79 -5.44 5.14
N ALA A 279 0.54 -5.48 5.04
CA ALA A 279 1.22 -5.12 3.81
C ALA A 279 0.96 -6.21 2.76
N PRO A 280 0.76 -5.85 1.47
CA PRO A 280 0.65 -6.84 0.41
C PRO A 280 1.93 -7.66 0.28
N GLU A 281 1.81 -8.97 0.30
CA GLU A 281 2.90 -9.94 0.11
C GLU A 281 2.43 -11.09 -0.80
N MET A 282 3.36 -11.76 -1.47
CA MET A 282 3.07 -12.93 -2.27
C MET A 282 3.09 -14.18 -1.40
N ASP A 283 2.04 -14.98 -1.57
CA ASP A 283 1.80 -16.25 -0.89
C ASP A 283 1.90 -17.38 -1.91
N ALA A 284 3.10 -17.93 -2.07
CA ALA A 284 3.40 -18.96 -3.06
C ALA A 284 2.69 -20.31 -2.81
N ASP A 285 1.99 -20.45 -1.67
CA ASP A 285 1.09 -21.59 -1.42
C ASP A 285 -0.25 -21.45 -2.14
N LYS A 286 -0.67 -20.22 -2.50
CA LYS A 286 -1.97 -19.93 -3.12
C LYS A 286 -1.93 -19.78 -4.63
N GLY A 287 -0.78 -19.42 -5.18
CA GLY A 287 -0.63 -19.25 -6.62
C GLY A 287 0.80 -18.94 -7.03
N ALA A 288 0.98 -18.69 -8.32
CA ALA A 288 2.26 -18.33 -8.92
C ALA A 288 2.21 -16.96 -9.60
N CYS A 289 3.31 -16.22 -9.59
CA CYS A 289 3.44 -14.97 -10.32
C CYS A 289 3.77 -15.27 -11.79
N GLY A 290 2.85 -15.01 -12.72
CA GLY A 290 3.07 -15.29 -14.15
C GLY A 290 4.22 -14.48 -14.75
N GLN A 291 5.04 -15.09 -15.60
CA GLN A 291 6.26 -14.50 -16.18
C GLN A 291 6.02 -13.13 -16.82
N TYR A 292 4.95 -13.01 -17.61
CA TYR A 292 4.61 -11.82 -18.40
C TYR A 292 3.65 -10.84 -17.70
N CYS A 293 3.18 -11.15 -16.48
CA CYS A 293 2.16 -10.34 -15.82
C CYS A 293 2.74 -9.10 -15.11
N VAL A 294 2.34 -7.89 -15.49
CA VAL A 294 2.77 -6.63 -14.82
C VAL A 294 1.65 -5.84 -14.16
N GLU A 295 0.46 -6.44 -13.98
CA GLU A 295 -0.75 -5.72 -13.54
C GLU A 295 -0.60 -4.99 -12.19
N CYS A 296 0.07 -5.59 -11.20
CA CYS A 296 0.28 -4.92 -9.90
C CYS A 296 1.14 -3.65 -10.00
N ASN A 297 2.11 -3.64 -10.93
CA ASN A 297 2.94 -2.46 -11.24
C ASN A 297 2.13 -1.35 -11.91
N ARG A 298 0.97 -1.72 -12.48
CA ARG A 298 0.11 -0.78 -13.19
C ARG A 298 -0.92 -0.08 -12.32
N VAL A 299 -1.03 -0.40 -11.04
CA VAL A 299 -2.10 0.14 -10.18
C VAL A 299 -1.60 0.78 -8.89
N CYS A 300 -0.30 0.68 -8.58
CA CYS A 300 0.25 1.26 -7.36
C CYS A 300 0.27 2.79 -7.44
N PRO A 301 -0.43 3.50 -6.53
CA PRO A 301 -0.50 4.96 -6.59
C PRO A 301 0.65 5.66 -5.86
N THR A 302 1.31 4.98 -4.92
CA THR A 302 2.33 5.58 -4.05
C THR A 302 3.77 5.35 -4.51
N GLY A 303 3.96 4.52 -5.55
CA GLY A 303 5.30 4.05 -5.95
C GLY A 303 5.90 2.99 -5.01
N ALA A 304 5.14 2.46 -4.05
CA ALA A 304 5.61 1.32 -3.26
C ALA A 304 5.95 0.10 -4.13
N ILE A 305 5.23 -0.03 -5.26
CA ILE A 305 5.52 -0.94 -6.37
C ILE A 305 5.76 -0.03 -7.58
N ASN A 306 6.98 -0.07 -8.11
CA ASN A 306 7.41 0.75 -9.24
C ASN A 306 6.81 0.23 -10.55
N PHE A 307 6.73 1.11 -11.55
CA PHE A 307 6.38 0.66 -12.90
C PHE A 307 7.48 -0.26 -13.43
N LEU A 308 7.07 -1.38 -14.03
CA LEU A 308 7.94 -2.32 -14.70
C LEU A 308 7.38 -2.65 -16.07
N GLU A 309 8.27 -2.65 -17.06
CA GLU A 309 8.00 -3.26 -18.35
C GLU A 309 8.09 -4.78 -18.24
N GLU A 310 7.39 -5.46 -19.14
CA GLU A 310 7.32 -6.92 -19.16
C GLU A 310 8.70 -7.57 -19.35
N LYS A 311 9.51 -7.04 -20.26
CA LYS A 311 10.88 -7.49 -20.50
C LYS A 311 11.76 -7.33 -19.25
N ALA A 312 11.66 -6.17 -18.58
CA ALA A 312 12.40 -5.91 -17.35
C ALA A 312 12.00 -6.89 -16.24
N LYS A 313 10.71 -7.22 -16.13
CA LYS A 313 10.21 -8.19 -15.15
C LYS A 313 10.85 -9.57 -15.30
N GLN A 314 11.08 -10.05 -16.52
CA GLN A 314 11.65 -11.38 -16.75
C GLN A 314 13.09 -11.52 -16.23
N SER A 315 13.83 -10.41 -16.19
CA SER A 315 15.16 -10.35 -15.58
C SER A 315 15.14 -10.04 -14.08
N LEU A 316 13.99 -9.75 -13.46
CA LEU A 316 13.93 -9.29 -12.08
C LEU A 316 13.84 -10.45 -11.09
N GLN A 317 14.76 -10.50 -10.13
CA GLN A 317 14.69 -11.41 -8.99
C GLN A 317 13.91 -10.78 -7.84
N ILE A 318 12.80 -11.43 -7.47
CA ILE A 318 11.92 -11.01 -6.38
C ILE A 318 12.07 -11.91 -5.13
N GLY A 319 12.63 -13.10 -5.32
CA GLY A 319 12.91 -14.09 -4.28
C GLY A 319 13.79 -15.21 -4.79
N VAL A 320 14.21 -16.09 -3.88
CA VAL A 320 15.04 -17.26 -4.17
C VAL A 320 14.33 -18.52 -3.65
N ALA A 321 14.34 -19.57 -4.45
CA ALA A 321 13.78 -20.87 -4.08
C ALA A 321 14.81 -21.68 -3.28
N HIS A 322 14.36 -22.35 -2.23
CA HIS A 322 15.19 -23.24 -1.42
C HIS A 322 14.50 -24.58 -1.25
N VAL A 323 15.22 -25.66 -1.54
CA VAL A 323 14.75 -27.03 -1.33
C VAL A 323 15.00 -27.43 0.11
N ARG A 324 13.94 -27.70 0.86
CA ARG A 324 13.98 -28.34 2.17
C ARG A 324 14.16 -29.84 1.95
N ARG A 325 15.42 -30.30 1.92
CA ARG A 325 15.79 -31.70 1.64
C ARG A 325 14.96 -32.69 2.45
N GLY A 326 14.82 -32.46 3.77
CA GLY A 326 14.03 -33.31 4.67
C GLY A 326 12.55 -33.47 4.31
N ALA A 327 11.94 -32.50 3.63
CA ALA A 327 10.54 -32.54 3.21
C ALA A 327 10.36 -32.97 1.74
N CYS A 328 11.45 -33.16 0.99
CA CYS A 328 11.40 -33.43 -0.45
C CYS A 328 11.31 -34.93 -0.73
N LEU A 329 10.34 -35.34 -1.54
CA LEU A 329 10.12 -36.75 -1.92
C LEU A 329 11.34 -37.35 -2.63
N ALA A 330 12.02 -36.58 -3.49
CA ALA A 330 13.24 -37.05 -4.17
C ALA A 330 14.47 -37.15 -3.26
N TRP A 331 14.59 -36.28 -2.26
CA TRP A 331 15.73 -36.29 -1.33
C TRP A 331 15.55 -37.27 -0.17
N THR A 332 14.39 -37.26 0.49
CA THR A 332 14.10 -38.06 1.69
C THR A 332 13.52 -39.43 1.34
N ASP A 333 12.48 -39.45 0.49
CA ASP A 333 11.69 -40.66 0.24
C ASP A 333 12.23 -41.48 -0.95
N LYS A 334 13.24 -40.97 -1.65
CA LYS A 334 13.85 -41.60 -2.83
C LYS A 334 12.84 -41.86 -3.95
N GLU A 335 11.81 -41.03 -4.07
CA GLU A 335 10.81 -41.11 -5.13
C GLU A 335 11.23 -40.28 -6.36
N TYR A 336 10.81 -40.70 -7.57
CA TYR A 336 11.04 -39.95 -8.80
C TYR A 336 10.11 -38.72 -8.87
N CYS A 337 10.53 -37.61 -8.25
CA CYS A 337 9.72 -36.38 -8.18
C CYS A 337 10.52 -35.16 -8.65
N MET A 338 10.19 -34.67 -9.85
CA MET A 338 10.80 -33.49 -10.48
C MET A 338 9.78 -32.41 -10.87
N VAL A 339 8.60 -32.42 -10.23
CA VAL A 339 7.51 -31.45 -10.49
C VAL A 339 8.00 -30.00 -10.42
N CYS A 340 8.88 -29.68 -9.47
CA CYS A 340 9.41 -28.33 -9.36
C CYS A 340 10.18 -27.88 -10.61
N HIS A 341 10.96 -28.79 -11.23
CA HIS A 341 11.72 -28.54 -12.45
C HIS A 341 10.79 -28.31 -13.64
N GLU A 342 9.79 -29.18 -13.83
CA GLU A 342 8.79 -29.05 -14.90
C GLU A 342 8.00 -27.74 -14.83
N TYR A 343 7.65 -27.29 -13.62
CA TYR A 343 6.90 -26.06 -13.41
C TYR A 343 7.76 -24.80 -13.39
N CYS A 344 9.08 -24.89 -13.52
CA CYS A 344 9.95 -23.71 -13.47
C CYS A 344 10.05 -23.04 -14.86
N PRO A 345 9.43 -21.87 -15.07
CA PRO A 345 9.44 -21.21 -16.39
C PRO A 345 10.81 -20.58 -16.73
N PHE A 346 11.72 -20.50 -15.76
CA PHE A 346 13.03 -19.87 -15.90
C PHE A 346 14.19 -20.87 -15.97
N GLY A 347 13.92 -22.18 -15.94
CA GLY A 347 14.97 -23.20 -15.93
C GLY A 347 15.92 -23.10 -14.73
N ALA A 348 15.43 -22.59 -13.60
CA ALA A 348 16.24 -22.33 -12.41
C ALA A 348 16.43 -23.54 -11.48
N ILE A 349 15.93 -24.71 -11.88
CA ILE A 349 16.07 -25.94 -11.11
C ILE A 349 16.86 -26.89 -12.00
N ASP A 350 17.94 -27.42 -11.44
CA ASP A 350 18.83 -28.38 -12.08
C ASP A 350 18.68 -29.76 -11.44
N ILE A 351 19.25 -30.75 -12.10
CA ILE A 351 19.23 -32.15 -11.67
C ILE A 351 20.59 -32.49 -11.06
N ASP A 352 20.57 -32.89 -9.79
CA ASP A 352 21.69 -33.54 -9.13
C ASP A 352 21.51 -35.06 -9.26
N GLU A 353 22.39 -35.70 -10.04
CA GLU A 353 22.38 -37.13 -10.27
C GLU A 353 22.93 -37.86 -9.04
N SER A 354 22.01 -38.40 -8.23
CA SER A 354 22.37 -39.22 -7.07
C SER A 354 22.96 -40.57 -7.51
N PRO A 355 23.91 -41.16 -6.75
CA PRO A 355 24.39 -42.53 -6.98
C PRO A 355 23.27 -43.59 -7.03
N ASP A 356 22.14 -43.31 -6.39
CA ASP A 356 20.94 -44.15 -6.37
C ASP A 356 20.14 -44.10 -7.69
N GLY A 357 20.57 -43.32 -8.69
CA GLY A 357 19.87 -43.16 -9.99
C GLY A 357 18.61 -42.31 -9.95
N ILE A 358 18.30 -41.69 -8.80
CA ILE A 358 17.11 -40.85 -8.61
C ILE A 358 17.50 -39.37 -8.79
N PRO A 359 16.85 -38.63 -9.70
CA PRO A 359 17.15 -37.21 -9.91
C PRO A 359 16.70 -36.38 -8.72
N ARG A 360 17.57 -35.48 -8.27
CA ARG A 360 17.30 -34.60 -7.12
C ARG A 360 17.30 -33.13 -7.55
N PRO A 361 16.29 -32.33 -7.17
CA PRO A 361 16.25 -30.94 -7.58
C PRO A 361 17.25 -30.08 -6.78
N VAL A 362 18.02 -29.27 -7.49
CA VAL A 362 18.92 -28.24 -6.95
C VAL A 362 18.59 -26.89 -7.60
N VAL A 363 18.54 -25.82 -6.82
CA VAL A 363 18.17 -24.48 -7.34
C VAL A 363 19.41 -23.72 -7.78
N LYS A 364 19.40 -23.20 -9.01
CA LYS A 364 20.35 -22.20 -9.53
C LYS A 364 19.85 -20.80 -9.19
N GLU A 365 20.44 -20.17 -8.17
CA GLU A 365 19.99 -18.88 -7.65
C GLU A 365 20.07 -17.76 -8.69
N GLU A 366 21.05 -17.81 -9.58
CA GLU A 366 21.31 -16.88 -10.68
C GLU A 366 20.25 -16.91 -11.80
N LEU A 367 19.50 -18.00 -11.90
CA LEU A 367 18.34 -18.12 -12.81
C LEU A 367 17.02 -17.93 -12.07
N CYS A 368 16.99 -18.17 -10.77
CA CYS A 368 15.78 -18.09 -9.97
C CYS A 368 15.24 -16.66 -9.90
N ARG A 369 14.00 -16.47 -10.39
CA ARG A 369 13.29 -15.20 -10.25
C ARG A 369 12.44 -15.12 -8.98
N GLY A 370 12.13 -16.24 -8.33
CA GLY A 370 11.30 -16.27 -7.13
C GLY A 370 9.79 -16.14 -7.39
N CYS A 371 9.31 -16.62 -8.55
CA CYS A 371 7.91 -16.46 -8.97
C CYS A 371 6.89 -17.33 -8.18
N GLY A 372 7.34 -18.31 -7.40
CA GLY A 372 6.47 -19.19 -6.60
C GLY A 372 5.91 -20.41 -7.32
N ALA A 373 6.11 -20.55 -8.64
CA ALA A 373 5.53 -21.66 -9.43
C ALA A 373 5.89 -23.05 -8.89
N CYS A 374 7.16 -23.26 -8.54
CA CYS A 374 7.64 -24.53 -8.00
C CYS A 374 7.07 -24.87 -6.61
N GLN A 375 6.89 -23.87 -5.73
CA GLN A 375 6.30 -24.07 -4.40
C GLN A 375 4.80 -24.39 -4.52
N TYR A 376 4.09 -23.64 -5.36
CA TYR A 376 2.67 -23.85 -5.61
C TYR A 376 2.40 -25.27 -6.11
N ALA A 377 3.15 -25.72 -7.11
CA ALA A 377 3.01 -27.04 -7.72
C ALA A 377 3.53 -28.21 -6.85
N CYS A 378 4.34 -27.94 -5.82
CA CYS A 378 5.00 -28.99 -5.07
C CYS A 378 3.99 -29.96 -4.39
N PRO A 379 4.09 -31.28 -4.64
CA PRO A 379 3.13 -32.27 -4.12
C PRO A 379 3.42 -32.69 -2.67
N ALA A 380 4.58 -32.36 -2.12
CA ALA A 380 4.95 -32.74 -0.76
C ALA A 380 4.03 -32.10 0.28
N LYS A 381 3.49 -32.93 1.18
CA LYS A 381 2.56 -32.51 2.25
C LYS A 381 3.03 -32.86 3.66
N ARG A 382 3.84 -33.92 3.84
CA ARG A 382 4.21 -34.49 5.14
C ARG A 382 4.79 -33.44 6.11
N ASP A 383 5.84 -32.74 5.68
CA ASP A 383 6.50 -31.68 6.46
C ASP A 383 6.25 -30.28 5.85
N GLY A 384 5.13 -30.14 5.12
CA GLY A 384 4.82 -29.00 4.26
C GLY A 384 5.55 -29.05 2.91
N LYS A 385 5.49 -27.94 2.16
CA LYS A 385 6.07 -27.84 0.81
C LYS A 385 7.58 -28.06 0.79
N ALA A 386 8.06 -28.96 -0.07
CA ALA A 386 9.48 -29.32 -0.14
C ALA A 386 10.36 -28.19 -0.70
N ILE A 387 9.81 -27.29 -1.49
CA ILE A 387 10.51 -26.12 -2.03
C ILE A 387 9.77 -24.87 -1.57
N ILE A 388 10.50 -23.93 -0.99
CA ILE A 388 9.96 -22.68 -0.45
C ILE A 388 10.65 -21.48 -1.07
N ILE A 389 9.91 -20.40 -1.33
CA ILE A 389 10.47 -19.15 -1.80
C ILE A 389 10.68 -18.20 -0.63
N ASN A 390 11.90 -17.70 -0.48
CA ASN A 390 12.21 -16.60 0.42
C ASN A 390 12.32 -15.31 -0.40
N GLY A 391 11.76 -14.21 0.10
CA GLY A 391 11.95 -12.90 -0.52
C GLY A 391 13.40 -12.43 -0.39
N VAL A 392 13.80 -11.50 -1.26
CA VAL A 392 15.08 -10.78 -1.15
C VAL A 392 14.88 -9.41 -0.49
N GLU A 393 15.94 -8.87 0.15
CA GLU A 393 15.89 -7.52 0.74
C GLU A 393 15.68 -6.43 -0.33
N ARG A 394 16.33 -6.63 -1.48
CA ARG A 394 16.31 -5.75 -2.63
C ARG A 394 16.17 -6.58 -3.89
N GLN A 395 15.17 -6.24 -4.69
CA GLN A 395 14.98 -6.87 -5.99
C GLN A 395 16.05 -6.38 -6.96
N ASN A 396 16.74 -7.32 -7.61
CA ASN A 396 17.86 -7.05 -8.50
C ASN A 396 17.56 -7.61 -9.90
N PHE A 397 18.07 -6.94 -10.93
CA PHE A 397 18.05 -7.49 -12.28
C PHE A 397 19.20 -8.47 -12.44
N LEU A 398 18.88 -9.69 -12.82
CA LEU A 398 19.83 -10.73 -13.16
C LEU A 398 20.09 -10.64 -14.66
N HIS A 399 21.36 -10.58 -15.05
CA HIS A 399 21.73 -10.63 -16.45
C HIS A 399 21.33 -11.98 -17.03
N ALA A 400 20.64 -11.96 -18.18
CA ALA A 400 20.53 -13.16 -18.99
C ALA A 400 21.94 -13.44 -19.52
N GLY A 401 22.54 -14.55 -19.07
CA GLY A 401 23.76 -15.08 -19.65
C GLY A 401 23.55 -15.49 -21.08
#